data_AF-A0A241V0C4-F1
#
_entry.id   AF-A0A241V0C4-F1
#
_cell.length_a   1.000
_cell.length_b   1.000
_cell.length_c   1.000
_cell.angle_alpha   90.00
_cell.angle_beta   90.00
_cell.angle_gamma   90.00
#
_symmetry.space_group_name_H-M   'P 1'
#
loop_
_entity.id
_entity.type
_entity.pdbx_description
1 polymer ?
#
loop_
_entity_poly.entity_id
_entity_poly.type
_entity_poly.pdbx_seq_one_letter_code
_entity_poly.pdbx_strand_id
1 'polypeptide(L)'
;MNNNPLLKFINLSLAFLWGYQGLVPKILFINPDEIAIWQTFGFSYAQAQLAGQLSGVLECVFALLFLFNSSKYLHYLSIFSLVFLFALVAFLIPDSLVRAFNPVVMNIAMISLSVCYCMLRNQETASFSTQNKGSI
;
A
#
# COMPACT_ATOMS: atom_id res chain seq x y z
N MET A 1 13.34 0.77 19.25
CA MET A 1 13.13 0.21 17.89
C MET A 1 12.86 -1.27 18.06
N ASN A 2 11.75 -1.79 17.53
CA ASN A 2 11.51 -3.24 17.55
C ASN A 2 12.62 -3.92 16.73
N ASN A 3 13.44 -4.75 17.38
CA ASN A 3 14.57 -5.41 16.75
C ASN A 3 14.17 -6.67 15.98
N ASN A 4 12.88 -6.88 15.71
CA ASN A 4 12.41 -8.02 14.95
C ASN A 4 12.74 -7.85 13.46
N PRO A 5 13.65 -8.66 12.90
CA PRO A 5 14.05 -8.55 11.51
C PRO A 5 12.90 -8.83 10.53
N LEU A 6 11.92 -9.66 10.90
CA LEU A 6 10.76 -9.94 10.06
C LEU A 6 9.88 -8.70 9.89
N LEU A 7 9.60 -7.97 10.98
CA LEU A 7 8.79 -6.75 10.92
C LEU A 7 9.46 -5.68 10.03
N LYS A 8 10.79 -5.56 10.12
CA LYS A 8 11.57 -4.65 9.25
C LYS A 8 11.51 -5.08 7.79
N PHE A 9 11.62 -6.38 7.51
CA PHE A 9 11.52 -6.92 6.17
C PHE A 9 10.15 -6.66 5.55
N ILE A 10 9.06 -6.82 6.31
CA ILE A 10 7.71 -6.49 5.85
C ILE A 10 7.62 -5.00 5.46
N ASN A 11 8.11 -4.11 6.31
CA ASN A 11 8.06 -2.67 6.05
C ASN A 11 8.91 -2.28 4.84
N LEU A 12 10.10 -2.85 4.71
CA LEU A 12 10.95 -2.62 3.54
C LEU A 12 10.28 -3.13 2.26
N SER A 13 9.67 -4.32 2.30
CA SER A 13 8.94 -4.88 1.16
C SER A 13 7.78 -3.97 0.75
N LEU A 14 6.98 -3.51 1.72
CA LEU A 14 5.89 -2.56 1.48
C LEU A 14 6.41 -1.22 0.94
N ALA A 15 7.55 -0.72 1.44
CA ALA A 15 8.16 0.50 0.94
C ALA A 15 8.51 0.37 -0.55
N PHE A 16 9.15 -0.73 -0.95
CA PHE A 16 9.45 -1.00 -2.36
C PHE A 16 8.19 -1.14 -3.22
N LEU A 17 7.17 -1.86 -2.74
CA LEU A 17 5.93 -2.09 -3.51
C LEU A 17 5.13 -0.79 -3.70
N TRP A 18 4.91 -0.01 -2.64
CA TRP A 18 4.28 1.32 -2.73
C TRP A 18 5.08 2.27 -3.62
N GLY A 19 6.42 2.25 -3.48
CA GLY A 19 7.30 3.10 -4.28
C GLY A 19 7.27 2.73 -5.75
N TYR A 20 7.26 1.43 -6.09
CA TYR A 20 7.20 0.98 -7.47
C TYR A 20 5.88 1.35 -8.13
N GLN A 21 4.74 1.05 -7.51
CA GLN A 21 3.42 1.36 -8.09
C GLN A 21 3.15 2.86 -8.18
N GLY A 22 3.73 3.67 -7.28
CA GLY A 22 3.62 5.13 -7.34
C GLY A 22 4.56 5.78 -8.34
N LEU A 23 5.80 5.30 -8.42
CA LEU A 23 6.82 5.95 -9.23
C LEU A 23 6.74 5.52 -10.70
N VAL A 24 6.68 4.22 -10.96
CA VAL A 24 6.86 3.68 -12.31
C VAL A 24 5.63 3.96 -13.19
N PRO A 25 4.42 3.49 -12.88
CA PRO A 25 3.27 3.65 -13.77
C PRO A 25 2.56 5.01 -13.64
N LYS A 26 2.83 5.82 -12.60
CA LYS A 26 2.12 7.09 -12.37
C LYS A 26 2.97 8.35 -12.54
N ILE A 27 4.29 8.26 -12.39
CA ILE A 27 5.19 9.42 -12.51
C ILE A 27 6.09 9.28 -13.74
N LEU A 28 6.84 8.18 -13.85
CA LEU A 28 7.84 7.99 -14.90
C LEU A 28 7.22 7.57 -16.24
N PHE A 29 6.32 6.59 -16.21
CA PHE A 29 5.68 6.00 -17.38
C PHE A 29 4.18 5.99 -17.17
N ILE A 30 3.57 7.16 -17.32
CA ILE A 30 2.14 7.37 -17.05
C ILE A 30 1.32 6.40 -17.89
N ASN A 31 0.65 5.47 -17.21
CA ASN A 31 -0.18 4.46 -17.84
C ASN A 31 -1.48 5.12 -18.36
N PRO A 32 -1.89 4.88 -19.62
CA PRO A 32 -3.18 5.32 -20.14
C PRO A 32 -4.38 4.91 -19.27
N ASP A 33 -4.30 3.75 -18.60
CA ASP A 33 -5.36 3.28 -17.68
C ASP A 33 -5.57 4.26 -16.50
N GLU A 34 -4.51 4.89 -16.00
CA GLU A 34 -4.60 5.91 -14.93
C GLU A 34 -5.30 7.18 -15.44
N ILE A 35 -4.99 7.60 -16.67
CA ILE A 35 -5.62 8.76 -17.29
C ILE A 35 -7.12 8.49 -17.51
N ALA A 36 -7.45 7.29 -18.02
CA ALA A 36 -8.83 6.88 -18.28
C ALA A 36 -9.68 6.96 -17.01
N ILE A 37 -9.16 6.50 -15.86
CA ILE A 37 -9.82 6.62 -14.55
C ILE A 37 -10.22 8.07 -14.29
N TRP A 38 -9.28 9.01 -14.37
CA TRP A 38 -9.56 10.41 -14.04
C TRP A 38 -10.44 11.12 -15.07
N GLN A 39 -10.40 10.70 -16.33
CA GLN A 39 -11.30 11.22 -17.36
C GLN A 39 -12.76 10.79 -17.16
N THR A 40 -13.04 9.67 -16.48
CA THR A 40 -14.43 9.30 -16.13
C THR A 40 -15.10 10.31 -15.20
N PHE A 41 -14.31 11.08 -14.44
CA PHE A 41 -14.80 12.18 -13.60
C PHE A 41 -15.00 13.50 -14.38
N GLY A 42 -14.79 13.51 -15.70
CA GLY A 42 -14.95 14.68 -16.56
C GLY A 42 -13.73 15.60 -16.63
N PHE A 43 -12.56 15.16 -16.16
CA PHE A 43 -11.33 15.93 -16.26
C PHE A 43 -10.77 15.96 -17.69
N SER A 44 -10.16 17.09 -18.05
CA SER A 44 -9.37 17.18 -19.28
C SER A 44 -8.14 16.27 -19.19
N TYR A 45 -7.54 15.92 -20.33
CA TYR A 45 -6.33 15.07 -20.36
C TYR A 45 -5.22 15.59 -19.43
N ALA A 46 -4.95 16.91 -19.45
CA ALA A 46 -3.92 17.51 -18.59
C ALA A 46 -4.27 17.42 -17.10
N GLN A 47 -5.54 17.62 -16.74
CA GLN A 47 -6.01 17.50 -15.37
C GLN A 47 -5.98 16.05 -14.89
N ALA A 48 -6.39 15.10 -15.73
CA ALA A 48 -6.34 13.67 -15.47
C ALA A 48 -4.90 13.18 -15.26
N GLN A 49 -3.98 13.65 -16.10
CA GLN A 49 -2.55 13.37 -15.95
C GLN A 49 -2.00 13.90 -14.62
N LEU A 50 -2.31 15.15 -14.26
CA LEU A 50 -1.91 15.73 -12.97
C LEU A 50 -2.51 14.95 -11.78
N ALA A 51 -3.78 14.57 -11.84
CA ALA A 51 -4.43 13.81 -10.78
C ALA A 51 -3.81 12.41 -10.61
N GLY A 52 -3.49 11.72 -11.72
CA GLY A 52 -2.75 10.46 -11.70
C GLY A 52 -1.36 10.60 -11.09
N GLN A 53 -0.61 11.64 -11.47
CA GLN A 53 0.70 11.94 -10.88
C GLN A 53 0.61 12.26 -9.38
N LEU A 54 -0.39 13.04 -8.96
CA LEU A 54 -0.63 13.33 -7.55
C LEU A 54 -0.92 12.05 -6.74
N SER A 55 -1.72 11.13 -7.31
CA SER A 55 -1.90 9.80 -6.73
C SER A 55 -0.55 9.07 -6.59
N GLY A 56 0.29 9.07 -7.62
CA GLY A 56 1.62 8.46 -7.56
C GLY A 56 2.53 9.07 -6.50
N VAL A 57 2.48 10.39 -6.30
CA VAL A 57 3.21 11.07 -5.24
C VAL A 57 2.75 10.60 -3.84
N LEU A 58 1.43 10.47 -3.62
CA LEU A 58 0.91 9.95 -2.35
C LEU A 58 1.39 8.51 -2.08
N GLU A 59 1.51 7.69 -3.12
CA GLU A 59 2.04 6.32 -3.01
C GLU A 59 3.54 6.32 -2.68
N CYS A 60 4.32 7.22 -3.29
CA CYS A 60 5.71 7.44 -2.90
C CYS A 60 5.85 7.93 -1.45
N VAL A 61 4.89 8.72 -0.95
CA VAL A 61 4.86 9.10 0.47
C VAL A 61 4.65 7.86 1.35
N PHE A 62 3.74 6.94 1.00
CA PHE A 62 3.63 5.66 1.71
C PHE A 62 4.95 4.89 1.71
N ALA A 63 5.66 4.87 0.58
CA ALA A 63 6.96 4.20 0.47
C ALA A 63 7.96 4.75 1.49
N LEU A 64 8.10 6.08 1.56
CA LEU A 64 8.98 6.75 2.52
C LEU A 64 8.52 6.52 3.96
N LEU A 65 7.21 6.59 4.22
CA LEU A 65 6.66 6.34 5.56
C LEU A 65 6.99 4.93 6.03
N PHE A 66 6.88 3.91 5.17
CA PHE A 66 7.26 2.54 5.53
C PHE A 66 8.76 2.36 5.72
N LEU A 67 9.59 3.13 5.02
CA LEU A 67 11.05 3.08 5.17
C LEU A 67 11.50 3.61 6.54
N PHE A 68 10.87 4.67 7.04
CA PHE A 68 11.30 5.35 8.28
C PHE A 68 10.44 5.04 9.51
N ASN A 69 9.19 4.60 9.32
CA ASN A 69 8.25 4.38 10.40
C ASN A 69 7.72 2.94 10.41
N SER A 70 7.51 2.42 11.61
CA SER A 70 7.01 1.06 11.85
C SER A 70 5.87 1.13 12.85
N SER A 71 4.76 1.72 12.43
CA SER A 71 3.56 1.93 13.26
C SER A 71 2.41 1.06 12.78
N LYS A 72 1.68 0.42 13.70
CA LYS A 72 0.45 -0.34 13.37
C LYS A 72 -0.59 0.50 12.62
N TYR A 73 -0.67 1.80 12.92
CA TYR A 73 -1.60 2.71 12.26
C TYR A 73 -1.23 2.94 10.79
N LEU A 74 0.06 2.90 10.45
CA LEU A 74 0.51 3.01 9.06
C LEU A 74 0.06 1.79 8.24
N HIS A 75 0.10 0.59 8.82
CA HIS A 75 -0.44 -0.61 8.18
C HIS A 75 -1.95 -0.56 8.00
N TYR A 76 -2.71 -0.08 8.99
CA TYR A 76 -4.15 0.11 8.83
C TYR A 76 -4.49 1.11 7.73
N LEU A 77 -3.77 2.23 7.69
CA LEU A 77 -3.93 3.22 6.63
C LEU A 77 -3.59 2.62 5.26
N SER A 78 -2.51 1.83 5.18
CA SER A 78 -2.12 1.14 3.94
C SER A 78 -3.18 0.14 3.47
N ILE A 79 -3.75 -0.67 4.36
CA ILE A 79 -4.83 -1.61 4.02
C ILE A 79 -6.04 -0.83 3.51
N PHE A 80 -6.46 0.22 4.22
CA PHE A 80 -7.58 1.05 3.81
C PHE A 80 -7.36 1.67 2.42
N SER A 81 -6.18 2.25 2.18
CA SER A 81 -5.82 2.83 0.89
C SER A 81 -5.83 1.80 -0.24
N LEU A 82 -5.28 0.60 -0.03
CA LEU A 82 -5.26 -0.48 -1.03
C LEU A 82 -6.68 -0.96 -1.35
N VAL A 83 -7.53 -1.14 -0.34
CA VAL A 83 -8.94 -1.52 -0.55
C VAL A 83 -9.69 -0.43 -1.32
N PHE A 84 -9.47 0.84 -0.98
CA PHE A 84 -10.10 1.97 -1.67
C PHE A 84 -9.65 2.06 -3.14
N LEU A 85 -8.33 2.03 -3.40
CA LEU A 85 -7.75 2.04 -4.74
C LEU A 85 -8.26 0.85 -5.56
N PHE A 86 -8.27 -0.34 -4.98
CA PHE A 86 -8.78 -1.55 -5.62
C PHE A 86 -10.26 -1.44 -6.00
N ALA A 87 -11.10 -0.95 -5.08
CA ALA A 87 -12.51 -0.72 -5.35
C ALA A 87 -12.71 0.28 -6.49
N LEU A 88 -11.97 1.40 -6.47
CA LEU A 88 -12.01 2.42 -7.51
C LEU A 88 -11.68 1.83 -8.88
N VAL A 89 -10.60 1.06 -9.00
CA VAL A 89 -10.22 0.39 -10.25
C VAL A 89 -11.27 -0.65 -10.67
N ALA A 90 -11.80 -1.43 -9.72
CA ALA A 90 -12.82 -2.44 -9.99
C ALA A 90 -14.13 -1.84 -10.54
N PHE A 91 -14.53 -0.66 -10.07
CA PHE A 91 -15.73 0.03 -10.56
C PHE A 91 -15.50 0.73 -11.89
N LEU A 92 -14.35 1.35 -12.10
CA LEU A 92 -14.11 2.19 -13.28
C LEU A 92 -13.53 1.43 -14.47
N ILE A 93 -12.67 0.44 -14.23
CA ILE A 93 -12.02 -0.35 -15.29
C ILE A 93 -12.03 -1.85 -14.89
N PRO A 94 -13.21 -2.49 -14.81
CA PRO A 94 -13.36 -3.87 -14.33
C PRO A 94 -12.58 -4.90 -15.17
N ASP A 95 -12.39 -4.65 -16.47
CA ASP A 95 -11.59 -5.52 -17.34
C ASP A 95 -10.14 -5.67 -16.87
N SER A 96 -9.58 -4.64 -16.23
CA SER A 96 -8.21 -4.68 -15.68
C SER A 96 -8.02 -5.79 -14.63
N LEU A 97 -9.10 -6.25 -13.98
CA LEU A 97 -9.05 -7.24 -12.92
C LEU A 97 -8.77 -8.66 -13.41
N VAL A 98 -9.11 -8.96 -14.67
CA VAL A 98 -8.99 -10.31 -15.24
C VAL A 98 -7.81 -10.45 -16.22
N ARG A 99 -7.08 -9.35 -16.49
CA ARG A 99 -5.84 -9.40 -17.27
C ARG A 99 -4.78 -10.25 -16.55
N ALA A 100 -3.85 -10.82 -17.31
CA ALA A 100 -2.79 -11.69 -16.79
C ALA A 100 -1.91 -11.01 -15.72
N PHE A 101 -1.71 -9.70 -15.86
CA PHE A 101 -1.07 -8.84 -14.87
C PHE A 101 -2.10 -7.84 -14.35
N ASN A 102 -2.88 -8.27 -13.35
CA ASN A 102 -3.95 -7.49 -12.76
C ASN A 102 -3.56 -6.88 -11.41
N PRO A 103 -4.24 -5.80 -10.98
CA PRO A 103 -4.01 -5.18 -9.67
C PRO A 103 -4.46 -6.05 -8.50
N VAL A 104 -5.30 -7.08 -8.71
CA VAL A 104 -5.83 -7.94 -7.65
C VAL A 104 -4.70 -8.64 -6.89
N VAL A 105 -3.78 -9.28 -7.63
CA VAL A 105 -2.69 -10.06 -7.05
C VAL A 105 -1.79 -9.18 -6.17
N MET A 106 -1.41 -8.01 -6.68
CA MET A 106 -0.51 -7.09 -5.97
C MET A 106 -1.18 -6.51 -4.70
N ASN A 107 -2.43 -6.06 -4.80
CA ASN A 107 -3.14 -5.49 -3.65
C ASN A 107 -3.33 -6.52 -2.54
N ILE A 108 -3.72 -7.76 -2.87
CA ILE A 108 -3.87 -8.84 -1.89
C ILE A 108 -2.53 -9.16 -1.21
N ALA A 109 -1.44 -9.22 -1.97
CA ALA A 109 -0.12 -9.46 -1.40
C ALA A 109 0.30 -8.37 -0.40
N MET A 110 0.13 -7.10 -0.75
CA MET A 110 0.47 -5.97 0.12
C MET A 110 -0.42 -5.89 1.37
N ILE A 111 -1.72 -6.17 1.23
CA ILE A 111 -2.65 -6.26 2.37
C ILE A 111 -2.22 -7.40 3.30
N SER A 112 -1.89 -8.57 2.73
CA SER A 112 -1.45 -9.74 3.50
C SER A 112 -0.18 -9.44 4.30
N LEU A 113 0.80 -8.77 3.70
CA LEU A 113 2.01 -8.31 4.40
C LEU A 113 1.67 -7.40 5.59
N SER A 114 0.75 -6.44 5.40
CA SER A 114 0.31 -5.57 6.50
C SER A 114 -0.44 -6.30 7.61
N VAL A 115 -1.26 -7.30 7.26
CA VAL A 115 -1.93 -8.17 8.25
C VAL A 115 -0.91 -8.99 9.02
N CYS A 116 0.07 -9.61 8.35
CA CYS A 116 1.15 -10.35 8.98
C CYS A 116 1.94 -9.49 9.97
N TYR A 117 2.25 -8.23 9.61
CA TYR A 117 2.88 -7.29 10.53
C TYR A 117 2.06 -7.09 11.81
N CYS A 118 0.75 -6.84 11.67
CA CYS A 118 -0.13 -6.62 12.81
C CYS A 118 -0.23 -7.86 13.71
N MET A 119 -0.31 -9.06 13.13
CA MET A 119 -0.32 -10.32 13.87
C MET A 119 0.96 -10.52 14.67
N LEU A 120 2.12 -10.38 14.02
CA LEU A 120 3.43 -10.54 14.67
C LEU A 120 3.64 -9.52 15.80
N ARG A 121 3.25 -8.27 15.58
CA ARG A 121 3.38 -7.22 16.60
C ARG A 121 2.48 -7.45 17.82
N ASN A 122 1.28 -8.00 17.61
CA ASN A 122 0.38 -8.36 18.70
C ASN A 122 0.97 -9.51 19.54
N GLN A 123 1.61 -10.49 18.90
CA GLN A 123 2.28 -11.60 19.60
C GLN A 123 3.42 -11.11 20.50
N GLU A 124 4.26 -10.19 20.02
CA GLU A 124 5.31 -9.58 20.84
C GLU A 124 4.74 -8.83 22.04
N THR A 125 3.67 -8.05 21.83
CA THR A 125 3.04 -7.29 22.91
C THR A 125 2.47 -8.23 23.99
N ALA A 126 1.87 -9.36 23.58
CA ALA A 126 1.35 -10.37 24.48
C ALA A 126 2.47 -11.07 25.28
N SER A 127 3.56 -11.49 24.64
CA SER A 127 4.66 -12.19 25.30
C SER A 127 5.35 -11.33 26.37
N PHE A 128 5.57 -10.03 26.09
CA PHE A 128 6.11 -9.09 27.08
C PHE A 128 5.17 -8.93 28.29
N SER A 129 3.85 -8.92 28.08
CA SER A 129 2.88 -8.81 29.17
C SER A 129 2.85 -10.04 30.08
N THR A 130 3.07 -11.24 29.52
CA THR A 130 3.11 -12.50 30.26
C THR A 130 4.38 -12.63 31.10
N GLN A 131 5.56 -12.27 30.55
CA GLN A 131 6.81 -12.29 31.30
C GLN A 131 6.78 -11.36 32.52
N ASN A 132 6.19 -10.16 32.38
CA ASN A 132 6.13 -9.19 33.49
C ASN A 132 5.23 -9.66 34.65
N LYS A 133 4.23 -10.52 34.38
CA LYS A 133 3.34 -11.06 35.43
C LYS A 133 3.92 -12.26 36.19
N GLY A 134 4.85 -13.01 35.61
CA GLY A 134 5.47 -14.20 36.24
C GLY A 134 6.67 -13.89 37.15
N SER A 135 7.01 -12.61 37.33
CA SER A 135 8.14 -12.10 38.12
C SER A 135 7.74 -11.55 39.49
N ILE A 136 6.47 -11.73 39.90
CA ILE A 136 5.90 -11.29 41.18
C ILE A 136 5.49 -12.53 41.95
#